data_AF-A0A6G3DBJ0-F1
#
_entry.id   AF-A0A6G3DBJ0-F1
#
_cell.length_a   1.000
_cell.length_b   1.000
_cell.length_c   1.000
_cell.angle_alpha   90.00
_cell.angle_beta   90.00
_cell.angle_gamma   90.00
#
_symmetry.space_group_name_H-M   'P 1'
#
loop_
_entity.id
_entity.type
_entity.pdbx_description
1 polymer ?
#
loop_
_entity_poly.entity_id
_entity_poly.type
_entity_poly.pdbx_seq_one_letter_code
_entity_poly.pdbx_strand_id
1 'polypeptide(L)'
;MDSAGQYEQQVVWTVVGTDIGPLFLAATREGLVNVVFHATDATRDRALERLAARLGTEPVEAPGSPLLAEAIRQVEAYFAGRRRDFDVPLD
;
A
#
# COMPACT_ATOMS: atom_id res chain seq x y z
N MET A 1 -25.57 18.30 -2.14
CA MET A 1 -24.14 18.60 -2.42
C MET A 1 -23.26 17.89 -1.39
N ASP A 2 -23.52 16.59 -1.22
CA ASP A 2 -22.59 15.50 -1.48
C ASP A 2 -21.27 15.54 -0.70
N SER A 3 -21.39 15.45 0.63
CA SER A 3 -20.28 15.12 1.54
C SER A 3 -19.81 13.66 1.43
N ALA A 4 -20.26 12.91 0.41
CA ALA A 4 -19.89 11.51 0.18
C ALA A 4 -18.55 11.36 -0.58
N GLY A 5 -18.12 12.38 -1.33
CA GLY A 5 -16.92 12.28 -2.19
C GLY A 5 -15.56 12.36 -1.48
N GLN A 6 -15.52 12.57 -0.15
CA GLN A 6 -14.26 12.75 0.59
C GLN A 6 -13.72 11.48 1.26
N TYR A 7 -14.50 10.39 1.26
CA TYR A 7 -14.11 9.10 1.84
C TYR A 7 -13.99 7.96 0.80
N GLU A 8 -14.22 8.28 -0.48
CA GLU A 8 -14.15 7.28 -1.57
C GLU A 8 -12.70 6.99 -1.99
N GLN A 9 -11.75 7.90 -1.73
CA GLN A 9 -10.34 7.76 -2.15
C GLN A 9 -9.34 7.61 -1.01
N GLN A 10 -9.74 7.24 0.22
CA GLN A 10 -8.76 7.15 1.30
C GLN A 10 -7.74 6.04 1.02
N VAL A 11 -6.48 6.45 0.82
CA VAL A 11 -5.34 5.56 0.63
C VAL A 11 -4.79 5.18 1.98
N VAL A 12 -4.63 3.87 2.20
CA VAL A 12 -3.90 3.37 3.35
C VAL A 12 -2.54 2.85 2.92
N TRP A 13 -1.54 2.99 3.77
CA TRP A 13 -0.21 2.46 3.50
C TRP A 13 0.41 1.80 4.73
N THR A 14 1.42 0.97 4.47
CA THR A 14 2.25 0.34 5.49
C THR A 14 3.64 0.02 4.95
N VAL A 15 4.57 -0.26 5.85
CA VAL A 15 5.90 -0.77 5.53
C VAL A 15 6.06 -2.16 6.12
N VAL A 16 6.36 -3.14 5.26
CA VAL A 16 6.60 -4.54 5.63
C VAL A 16 8.09 -4.85 5.52
N GLY A 17 8.68 -5.39 6.57
CA GLY A 17 10.05 -5.90 6.54
C GLY A 17 10.12 -7.22 5.78
N THR A 18 10.99 -7.33 4.78
CA THR A 18 11.19 -8.57 4.01
C THR A 18 12.68 -8.89 3.89
N ASP A 19 13.01 -10.08 3.38
CA ASP A 19 14.39 -10.55 3.20
C ASP A 19 15.23 -9.67 2.25
N ILE A 20 14.58 -8.84 1.42
CA ILE A 20 15.25 -7.86 0.55
C ILE A 20 15.23 -6.43 1.10
N GLY A 21 14.73 -6.23 2.32
CA GLY A 21 14.56 -4.93 2.96
C GLY A 21 13.10 -4.49 3.10
N PRO A 22 12.85 -3.25 3.55
CA PRO A 22 11.50 -2.75 3.77
C PRO A 22 10.78 -2.49 2.45
N LEU A 23 9.56 -3.02 2.32
CA LEU A 23 8.64 -2.70 1.22
C LEU A 23 7.53 -1.80 1.72
N PHE A 24 7.29 -0.73 0.99
CA PHE A 24 6.14 0.13 1.17
C PHE A 24 5.00 -0.40 0.29
N LEU A 25 3.83 -0.56 0.89
CA LEU A 25 2.59 -0.99 0.25
C LEU A 25 1.54 0.07 0.49
N ALA A 26 0.87 0.52 -0.57
CA ALA A 26 -0.28 1.40 -0.48
C ALA A 26 -1.46 0.82 -1.25
N ALA A 27 -2.64 0.87 -0.64
CA ALA A 27 -3.89 0.36 -1.18
C ALA A 27 -5.03 1.36 -0.98
N THR A 28 -5.95 1.38 -1.92
CA THR A 28 -7.26 2.02 -1.82
C THR A 28 -8.30 0.95 -1.44
N ARG A 29 -9.58 1.33 -1.45
CA ARG A 29 -10.68 0.37 -1.30
C ARG A 29 -10.82 -0.57 -2.50
N GLU A 30 -10.35 -0.14 -3.67
CA GLU A 30 -10.45 -0.89 -4.92
C GLU A 30 -9.31 -1.89 -5.08
N GLY A 31 -8.10 -1.51 -4.65
CA GLY A 31 -6.96 -2.42 -4.73
C GLY A 31 -5.64 -1.80 -4.31
N LEU A 32 -4.56 -2.55 -4.54
CA LEU A 32 -3.20 -2.10 -4.31
C LEU A 32 -2.81 -1.09 -5.41
N VAL A 33 -2.49 0.14 -5.01
CA VAL A 33 -2.17 1.25 -5.92
C VAL A 33 -0.69 1.47 -6.11
N ASN A 34 0.14 1.09 -5.14
CA ASN A 34 1.58 1.35 -5.21
C ASN A 34 2.37 0.39 -4.33
N VAL A 35 3.50 -0.06 -4.86
CA VAL A 35 4.49 -0.88 -4.16
C VAL A 35 5.86 -0.30 -4.41
N VAL A 36 6.58 0.02 -3.33
CA VAL A 36 7.92 0.60 -3.42
C VAL A 36 8.91 -0.25 -2.64
N PHE A 37 9.94 -0.71 -3.32
CA PHE A 37 11.06 -1.44 -2.73
C PHE A 37 12.02 -0.47 -2.04
N HIS A 38 12.71 -0.94 -1.00
CA HIS A 38 13.67 -0.13 -0.25
C HIS A 38 13.02 1.14 0.31
N ALA A 39 11.94 0.95 1.07
CA ALA A 39 11.20 1.99 1.77
C ALA A 39 12.00 2.58 2.95
N THR A 40 13.17 3.15 2.64
CA THR A 40 13.89 4.08 3.50
C THR A 40 13.06 5.35 3.69
N ASP A 41 13.34 6.15 4.73
CA ASP A 41 12.56 7.34 5.05
C ASP A 41 12.36 8.27 3.83
N ALA A 42 13.44 8.60 3.11
CA ALA A 42 13.36 9.46 1.93
C ALA A 42 12.51 8.86 0.78
N THR A 43 12.58 7.54 0.60
CA THR A 43 11.79 6.84 -0.43
C THR A 43 10.32 6.79 -0.06
N ARG A 44 10.01 6.50 1.22
CA ARG A 44 8.66 6.51 1.76
C ARG A 44 8.04 7.89 1.58
N ASP A 45 8.73 8.94 2.01
CA ASP A 45 8.18 10.30 1.98
C ASP A 45 7.90 10.75 0.54
N ARG A 46 8.79 10.43 -0.41
CA ARG A 46 8.53 10.66 -1.85
C ARG A 46 7.34 9.85 -2.38
N ALA A 47 7.17 8.61 -1.94
CA ALA A 47 6.05 7.77 -2.34
C ALA A 47 4.72 8.35 -1.82
N LEU A 48 4.71 8.84 -0.58
CA LEU A 48 3.57 9.52 0.04
C LEU A 48 3.20 10.80 -0.69
N GLU A 49 4.17 11.68 -0.96
CA GLU A 49 3.96 12.91 -1.74
C GLU A 49 3.36 12.61 -3.12
N ARG A 50 3.89 11.58 -3.80
CA ARG A 50 3.41 11.17 -5.12
C ARG A 50 1.98 10.61 -5.06
N LEU A 51 1.67 9.81 -4.05
CA LEU A 51 0.32 9.30 -3.83
C LEU A 51 -0.66 10.43 -3.52
N ALA A 52 -0.28 11.37 -2.65
CA ALA A 52 -1.09 12.52 -2.31
C ALA A 52 -1.37 13.39 -3.53
N ALA A 53 -0.35 13.66 -4.36
CA ALA A 53 -0.50 14.42 -5.59
C ALA A 53 -1.36 13.69 -6.64
N ARG A 54 -1.26 12.35 -6.73
CA ARG A 54 -1.99 11.56 -7.73
C ARG A 54 -3.46 11.36 -7.37
N LEU A 55 -3.74 11.11 -6.10
CA LEU A 55 -5.07 10.69 -5.61
C LEU A 55 -5.81 11.84 -4.90
N GLY A 56 -5.16 12.99 -4.70
CA GLY A 56 -5.76 14.18 -4.10
C GLY A 56 -6.15 13.99 -2.63
N THR A 57 -5.56 13.00 -1.96
CA THR A 57 -5.87 12.63 -0.57
C THR A 57 -4.59 12.27 0.19
N GLU A 58 -4.57 12.54 1.49
CA GLU A 58 -3.38 12.24 2.29
C GLU A 58 -3.33 10.76 2.67
N PRO A 59 -2.27 10.02 2.29
CA PRO A 59 -2.18 8.60 2.59
C PRO A 59 -2.02 8.37 4.10
N VAL A 60 -2.85 7.47 4.65
CA VAL A 60 -2.87 7.19 6.09
C VAL A 60 -2.11 5.90 6.40
N GLU A 61 -1.21 5.95 7.37
CA GLU A 61 -0.52 4.76 7.85
C GLU A 61 -1.50 3.86 8.62
N ALA A 62 -1.79 2.67 8.09
CA ALA A 62 -2.75 1.74 8.69
C ALA A 62 -2.28 0.28 8.49
N PRO A 63 -1.25 -0.17 9.24
CA PRO A 63 -0.69 -1.52 9.11
C PRO A 63 -1.72 -2.63 9.39
N GLY A 64 -2.71 -2.37 10.25
CA GLY A 64 -3.80 -3.31 10.55
C GLY A 64 -5.01 -3.22 9.61
N SER A 65 -4.93 -2.43 8.53
CA SER A 65 -6.06 -2.25 7.62
C SER A 65 -6.37 -3.54 6.86
N PRO A 66 -7.65 -3.97 6.78
CA PRO A 66 -8.04 -5.14 5.99
C PRO A 66 -7.73 -4.97 4.49
N LEU A 67 -7.61 -3.73 4.00
CA LEU A 67 -7.23 -3.43 2.61
C LEU A 67 -5.79 -3.87 2.29
N LEU A 68 -4.90 -3.81 3.28
CA LEU A 68 -3.49 -4.20 3.12
C LEU A 68 -3.24 -5.64 3.58
N ALA A 69 -4.09 -6.19 4.45
CA ALA A 69 -3.90 -7.50 5.04
C ALA A 69 -3.68 -8.63 4.00
N GLU A 70 -4.43 -8.62 2.90
CA GLU A 70 -4.26 -9.60 1.83
C GLU A 70 -2.93 -9.41 1.09
N ALA A 71 -2.60 -8.18 0.73
CA ALA A 71 -1.35 -7.85 0.06
C ALA A 71 -0.12 -8.21 0.92
N ILE A 72 -0.14 -7.86 2.21
CA ILE A 72 0.91 -8.22 3.18
C ILE A 72 1.07 -9.73 3.23
N ARG A 73 -0.02 -10.48 3.41
CA ARG A 73 0.03 -11.95 3.51
C ARG A 73 0.63 -12.59 2.25
N GLN A 74 0.26 -12.10 1.08
CA GLN A 74 0.78 -12.63 -0.18
C GLN A 74 2.24 -12.25 -0.40
N VAL A 75 2.65 -11.03 -0.05
CA VAL A 75 4.05 -10.59 -0.07
C VAL A 75 4.91 -11.43 0.86
N GLU A 76 4.46 -11.66 2.09
CA GLU A 76 5.14 -12.56 3.04
C GLU A 76 5.25 -13.99 2.51
N ALA A 77 4.17 -14.53 1.92
CA ALA A 77 4.18 -15.86 1.32
C ALA A 77 5.12 -15.95 0.10
N TYR A 78 5.24 -14.87 -0.68
CA TYR A 78 6.16 -14.78 -1.81
C TYR A 78 7.62 -14.82 -1.34
N PHE A 79 7.97 -14.00 -0.36
CA PHE A 79 9.32 -13.99 0.20
C PHE A 79 9.66 -15.27 0.96
N ALA A 80 8.68 -15.91 1.61
CA ALA A 80 8.84 -17.24 2.19
C ALA A 80 8.99 -18.37 1.14
N GLY A 81 8.94 -18.06 -0.16
CA GLY A 81 9.04 -19.03 -1.25
C GLY A 81 7.84 -19.97 -1.37
N ARG A 82 6.75 -19.71 -0.64
CA ARG A 82 5.53 -20.52 -0.62
C ARG A 82 4.57 -20.18 -1.75
N ARG A 83 4.74 -19.01 -2.38
CA ARG A 83 3.88 -18.51 -3.46
C ARG A 83 4.69 -17.72 -4.48
N ARG A 84 4.26 -17.71 -5.73
CA ARG A 84 4.84 -16.87 -6.80
C ARG A 84 3.81 -16.01 -7.53
N ASP A 85 2.54 -16.39 -7.46
CA ASP A 85 1.43 -15.66 -8.06
C ASP A 85 0.80 -14.68 -7.06
N PHE A 86 0.38 -13.50 -7.51
CA PHE A 86 -0.38 -12.56 -6.69
C PHE A 86 -1.84 -12.54 -7.14
N ASP A 87 -2.75 -12.64 -6.18
CA ASP A 87 -4.20 -12.53 -6.34
C ASP A 87 -4.68 -11.38 -5.45
N VAL A 88 -4.13 -10.20 -5.75
CA VAL A 88 -4.45 -8.94 -5.08
C VAL A 88 -5.03 -8.03 -6.15
N PRO A 89 -6.23 -7.45 -5.95
CA PRO A 89 -6.79 -6.49 -6.91
C PRO A 89 -5.87 -5.26 -7.02
N LEU A 90 -5.73 -4.72 -8.24
CA LEU A 90 -4.91 -3.57 -8.55
C LEU A 90 -5.79 -2.39 -8.97
N ASP A 91 -5.37 -1.18 -8.60
CA ASP A 91 -6.06 0.10 -8.85
C ASP A 91 -5.12 1.13 -9.54
#